data_AF-A0A961PGB9-F1
#
_entry.id   AF-A0A961PGB9-F1
#
_cell.length_a   1.000
_cell.length_b   1.000
_cell.length_c   1.000
_cell.angle_alpha   90.00
_cell.angle_beta   90.00
_cell.angle_gamma   90.00
#
_symmetry.space_group_name_H-M   'P 1'
#
loop_
_entity.id
_entity.type
_entity.pdbx_description
1 polymer ?
#
loop_
_entity_poly.entity_id
_entity_poly.type
_entity_poly.pdbx_seq_one_letter_code
_entity_poly.pdbx_strand_id
1 'polypeptide(L)'
;MAAASEKSMARVGVYAFLLIAAAFFLMPLYVMVATSLKTMDEIRVTSIFALPIRPTLDAWAAAWSSACTGLTCSGLSVGFVNSLAITIPATFLSILLGAVTGYAFAAGPANPCQAVLGVRPEHFRIAPQDRQLALPFTVNVLESMGADSVIWGQIAGQKASIRVSSELKLRPARGTDMPLGFSLSSASLFDADSGERL
;
A
#
# COMPACT_ATOMS: atom_id res chain seq x y z
N MET A 1 27.26 -11.51 27.45
CA MET A 1 26.19 -12.51 27.20
C MET A 1 24.75 -11.98 27.41
N ALA A 2 24.51 -10.68 27.68
CA ALA A 2 23.17 -10.17 28.00
C ALA A 2 22.27 -9.80 26.81
N ALA A 3 22.82 -9.49 25.62
CA ALA A 3 22.04 -8.98 24.48
C ALA A 3 21.26 -10.05 23.68
N ALA A 4 21.55 -11.35 23.88
CA ALA A 4 20.85 -12.43 23.19
C ALA A 4 19.50 -12.79 23.86
N SER A 5 19.39 -12.58 25.18
CA SER A 5 18.21 -12.92 25.98
C SER A 5 17.02 -12.00 25.73
N GLU A 6 17.26 -10.70 25.56
CA GLU A 6 16.23 -9.68 25.39
C GLU A 6 15.46 -9.84 24.06
N LYS A 7 16.17 -10.14 22.96
CA LYS A 7 15.57 -10.44 21.65
C LYS A 7 14.78 -11.76 21.66
N SER A 8 15.15 -12.72 22.50
CA SER A 8 14.45 -14.00 22.62
C SER A 8 13.14 -13.83 23.39
N MET A 9 13.16 -13.14 24.53
CA MET A 9 11.96 -12.87 25.33
C MET A 9 10.93 -12.01 24.58
N ALA A 10 11.40 -10.99 23.85
CA ALA A 10 10.51 -10.18 23.01
C ALA A 10 9.80 -11.02 21.94
N ARG A 11 10.50 -11.96 21.28
CA ARG A 11 9.87 -12.85 20.30
C ARG A 11 8.89 -13.83 20.93
N VAL A 12 9.21 -14.37 22.12
CA VAL A 12 8.27 -15.24 22.86
C VAL A 12 6.99 -14.46 23.19
N GLY A 13 7.10 -13.21 23.63
CA GLY A 13 5.95 -12.34 23.86
C GLY A 13 5.13 -12.10 22.58
N VAL A 14 5.79 -11.80 21.47
CA VAL A 14 5.12 -11.63 20.16
C VAL A 14 4.41 -12.91 19.72
N TYR A 15 5.05 -14.07 19.81
CA TYR A 15 4.43 -15.34 19.43
C TYR A 15 3.28 -15.73 20.35
N ALA A 16 3.41 -15.53 21.66
CA ALA A 16 2.32 -15.77 22.61
C ALA A 16 1.12 -14.89 22.28
N PHE A 17 1.35 -13.59 22.02
CA PHE A 17 0.30 -12.67 21.60
C PHE A 17 -0.35 -13.09 20.28
N LEU A 18 0.45 -13.42 19.26
CA LEU A 18 -0.06 -13.87 17.96
C LEU A 18 -0.87 -15.16 18.07
N LEU A 19 -0.46 -16.11 18.91
CA LEU A 19 -1.19 -17.36 19.14
C LEU A 19 -2.52 -17.11 19.84
N ILE A 20 -2.55 -16.26 20.87
CA ILE A 20 -3.79 -15.90 21.56
C ILE A 20 -4.75 -15.17 20.60
N ALA A 21 -4.23 -14.21 19.84
CA ALA A 21 -5.02 -13.51 18.82
C ALA A 21 -5.57 -14.48 17.77
N ALA A 22 -4.72 -15.36 17.23
CA ALA A 22 -5.15 -16.37 16.26
C ALA A 22 -6.21 -17.31 16.83
N ALA A 23 -6.05 -17.80 18.06
CA ALA A 23 -7.04 -18.65 18.73
C ALA A 23 -8.39 -17.92 18.91
N PHE A 24 -8.35 -16.65 19.31
CA PHE A 24 -9.56 -15.82 19.44
C PHE A 24 -10.29 -15.65 18.10
N PHE A 25 -9.57 -15.36 17.02
CA PHE A 25 -10.18 -15.22 15.69
C PHE A 25 -10.63 -16.56 15.08
N LEU A 26 -10.00 -17.67 15.43
CA LEU A 26 -10.39 -19.01 14.99
C LEU A 26 -11.55 -19.59 15.80
N MET A 27 -11.81 -19.12 17.02
CA MET A 27 -12.91 -19.58 17.86
C MET A 27 -14.29 -19.59 17.16
N PRO A 28 -14.75 -18.52 16.47
CA PRO A 28 -16.03 -18.56 15.75
C PRO A 28 -16.02 -19.57 14.59
N LEU A 29 -14.90 -19.70 13.87
CA LEU A 29 -14.77 -20.69 12.80
C LEU A 29 -14.85 -22.12 13.36
N TYR A 30 -14.17 -22.38 14.47
CA TYR A 30 -14.23 -23.66 15.18
C TYR A 30 -15.67 -24.00 15.55
N VAL A 31 -16.40 -23.07 16.17
CA VAL A 31 -17.80 -23.29 16.56
C VAL A 31 -18.65 -23.59 15.33
N MET A 32 -18.56 -22.80 14.27
CA MET A 32 -19.33 -23.01 13.03
C MET A 32 -19.08 -24.38 12.42
N VAL A 33 -17.82 -24.79 12.29
CA VAL A 33 -17.45 -26.11 11.74
C VAL A 33 -17.95 -27.23 12.66
N ALA A 34 -17.68 -27.12 13.96
CA ALA A 34 -18.09 -28.11 14.96
C ALA A 34 -19.61 -28.24 15.06
N THR A 35 -20.38 -27.19 14.81
CA THR A 35 -21.86 -27.26 14.73
C THR A 35 -22.35 -27.80 13.40
N SER A 36 -21.67 -27.52 12.28
CA SER A 36 -22.06 -28.00 10.95
C SER A 36 -21.99 -29.52 10.80
N LEU A 37 -21.21 -30.19 11.66
CA LEU A 37 -21.03 -31.63 11.70
C LEU A 37 -21.92 -32.34 12.73
N LYS A 38 -22.63 -31.61 13.60
CA LYS A 38 -23.53 -32.19 14.60
C LYS A 38 -24.87 -32.57 13.98
N THR A 39 -25.50 -33.60 14.54
CA THR A 39 -26.90 -33.93 14.24
C THR A 39 -27.86 -32.97 14.93
N MET A 40 -29.11 -32.89 14.45
CA MET A 40 -30.12 -31.99 15.04
C MET A 40 -30.44 -32.30 16.50
N ASP A 41 -30.44 -33.57 16.88
CA ASP A 41 -30.66 -33.96 18.28
C ASP A 41 -29.46 -33.55 19.16
N GLU A 42 -28.24 -33.65 18.64
CA GLU A 42 -27.02 -33.27 19.36
C GLU A 42 -26.94 -31.75 19.59
N ILE A 43 -27.31 -30.93 18.60
CA ILE A 43 -27.34 -29.46 18.71
C ILE A 43 -28.29 -29.01 19.82
N ARG A 44 -29.39 -29.74 20.07
CA ARG A 44 -30.40 -29.38 21.07
C ARG A 44 -30.00 -29.68 22.51
N VAL A 45 -29.14 -30.67 22.73
CA VAL A 45 -28.83 -31.19 24.07
C VAL A 45 -27.39 -30.92 24.52
N THR A 46 -26.51 -30.49 23.60
CA THR A 46 -25.11 -30.21 23.90
C THR A 46 -24.79 -28.72 23.90
N SER A 47 -23.73 -28.33 24.60
CA SER A 47 -23.24 -26.95 24.56
C SER A 47 -22.62 -26.61 23.21
N ILE A 48 -22.62 -25.32 22.85
CA ILE A 48 -22.07 -24.84 21.58
C ILE A 48 -20.55 -25.12 21.41
N PHE A 49 -19.82 -25.27 22.53
CA PHE A 49 -18.38 -25.56 22.56
C PHE A 49 -18.05 -27.05 22.64
N ALA A 50 -19.06 -27.93 22.71
CA ALA A 50 -18.82 -29.37 22.74
C ALA A 50 -18.31 -29.86 21.38
N LEU A 51 -17.33 -30.77 21.37
CA LEU A 51 -16.89 -31.45 20.15
C LEU A 51 -18.00 -32.39 19.65
N PRO A 52 -18.20 -32.55 18.32
CA PRO A 52 -19.19 -33.49 17.80
C PRO A 52 -18.90 -34.93 18.24
N ILE A 53 -19.89 -35.59 18.85
CA ILE A 53 -19.77 -36.99 19.29
C ILE A 53 -20.01 -37.92 18.09
N ARG A 54 -20.97 -37.55 17.22
CA ARG A 54 -21.30 -38.30 16.00
C ARG A 54 -21.22 -37.37 14.79
N PRO A 55 -20.02 -37.11 14.26
CA PRO A 55 -19.86 -36.24 13.10
C PRO A 55 -20.57 -36.83 11.89
N THR A 56 -21.42 -36.03 11.25
CA THR A 56 -22.13 -36.38 10.01
C THR A 56 -22.03 -35.26 8.97
N LEU A 57 -22.20 -35.61 7.69
CA LEU A 57 -22.28 -34.69 6.57
C LEU A 57 -23.71 -34.56 6.02
N ASP A 58 -24.71 -35.12 6.70
CA ASP A 58 -26.10 -35.06 6.26
C ASP A 58 -26.60 -33.62 6.10
N ALA A 59 -26.22 -32.73 7.01
CA ALA A 59 -26.56 -31.31 6.93
C ALA A 59 -25.94 -30.63 5.69
N TRP A 60 -24.71 -31.02 5.31
CA TRP A 60 -24.04 -30.52 4.10
C TRP A 60 -24.70 -31.03 2.84
N ALA A 61 -25.01 -32.33 2.77
CA ALA A 61 -25.71 -32.92 1.63
C ALA A 61 -27.11 -32.30 1.46
N ALA A 62 -27.86 -32.19 2.56
CA ALA A 62 -29.18 -31.57 2.57
C ALA A 62 -29.11 -30.11 2.13
N ALA A 63 -28.15 -29.34 2.63
CA ALA A 63 -27.93 -27.95 2.23
C ALA A 63 -27.61 -27.82 0.73
N TRP A 64 -26.76 -28.70 0.20
CA TRP A 64 -26.28 -28.61 -1.18
C TRP A 64 -27.35 -28.93 -2.22
N SER A 65 -28.19 -29.94 -1.97
CA SER A 65 -29.13 -30.49 -2.97
C SER A 65 -30.61 -30.25 -2.68
N SER A 66 -31.00 -30.06 -1.41
CA SER A 66 -32.42 -30.08 -1.01
C SER A 66 -32.89 -28.84 -0.23
N ALA A 67 -31.98 -27.91 0.10
CA ALA A 67 -32.38 -26.69 0.80
C ALA A 67 -33.33 -25.84 -0.05
N CYS A 68 -34.41 -25.35 0.58
CA CYS A 68 -35.33 -24.43 -0.06
C CYS A 68 -34.83 -22.99 0.10
N THR A 69 -34.38 -22.38 -0.99
CA THR A 69 -33.86 -21.00 -1.05
C THR A 69 -34.97 -19.99 -1.42
N GLY A 70 -36.17 -20.20 -0.87
CA GLY A 70 -37.37 -19.37 -1.07
C GLY A 70 -38.08 -19.56 -2.42
N LEU A 71 -37.34 -19.67 -3.52
CA LEU A 71 -37.92 -19.80 -4.87
C LEU A 71 -37.83 -21.24 -5.43
N THR A 72 -36.78 -21.98 -5.07
CA THR A 72 -36.57 -23.36 -5.51
C THR A 72 -36.03 -24.23 -4.37
N CYS A 73 -36.43 -25.49 -4.32
CA CYS A 73 -35.93 -26.49 -3.36
C CYS A 73 -34.84 -27.39 -3.97
N SER A 74 -33.99 -26.79 -4.80
CA SER A 74 -32.87 -27.45 -5.49
C SER A 74 -31.52 -27.28 -4.77
N GLY A 75 -31.54 -26.76 -3.53
CA GLY A 75 -30.34 -26.55 -2.71
C GLY A 75 -29.53 -25.30 -3.07
N LEU A 76 -28.40 -25.12 -2.38
CA LEU A 76 -27.50 -23.98 -2.59
C LEU A 76 -26.60 -24.11 -3.82
N SER A 77 -26.49 -25.31 -4.40
CA SER A 77 -25.59 -25.61 -5.53
C SER A 77 -25.80 -24.68 -6.73
N VAL A 78 -27.05 -24.34 -7.05
CA VAL A 78 -27.39 -23.46 -8.18
C VAL A 78 -26.82 -22.05 -7.97
N GLY A 79 -27.03 -21.46 -6.78
CA GLY A 79 -26.51 -20.13 -6.45
C GLY A 79 -24.98 -20.09 -6.40
N PHE A 80 -24.37 -21.16 -5.90
CA PHE A 80 -22.91 -21.31 -5.87
C PHE A 80 -22.32 -21.36 -7.30
N VAL A 81 -22.91 -22.16 -8.19
CA VAL A 81 -22.45 -22.25 -9.59
C VAL A 81 -22.64 -20.93 -10.33
N ASN A 82 -23.76 -20.23 -10.13
CA ASN A 82 -23.97 -18.89 -10.70
C ASN A 82 -22.89 -17.90 -10.23
N SER A 83 -22.55 -17.95 -8.94
CA SER A 83 -21.51 -17.10 -8.37
C SER A 83 -20.13 -17.40 -8.97
N LEU A 84 -19.79 -18.68 -9.15
CA LEU A 84 -18.56 -19.08 -9.84
C LEU A 84 -18.54 -18.62 -11.30
N ALA A 85 -19.66 -18.81 -12.00
CA ALA A 85 -19.82 -18.43 -13.40
C ALA A 85 -19.67 -16.91 -13.61
N ILE A 86 -19.94 -16.09 -12.60
CA ILE A 86 -19.71 -14.63 -12.64
C ILE A 86 -18.30 -14.28 -12.17
N THR A 87 -17.86 -14.83 -11.04
CA THR A 87 -16.61 -14.43 -10.37
C THR A 87 -15.37 -14.85 -11.16
N ILE A 88 -15.37 -16.05 -11.75
CA ILE A 88 -14.22 -16.57 -12.50
C ILE A 88 -13.92 -15.71 -13.75
N PRO A 89 -14.86 -15.46 -14.67
CA PRO A 89 -14.56 -14.62 -15.83
C PRO A 89 -14.24 -13.17 -15.42
N ALA A 90 -14.91 -12.63 -14.40
CA ALA A 90 -14.64 -11.27 -13.93
C ALA A 90 -13.21 -11.12 -13.38
N THR A 91 -12.76 -12.06 -12.54
CA THR A 91 -11.41 -12.06 -11.98
C THR A 91 -10.36 -12.28 -13.07
N PHE A 92 -10.58 -13.24 -13.98
CA PHE A 92 -9.68 -13.50 -15.09
C PHE A 92 -9.51 -12.29 -16.00
N LEU A 93 -10.61 -11.67 -16.42
CA LEU A 93 -10.57 -10.48 -17.27
C LEU A 93 -9.91 -9.30 -16.57
N SER A 94 -10.19 -9.11 -15.27
CA SER A 94 -9.58 -8.04 -14.46
C SER A 94 -8.06 -8.22 -14.35
N ILE A 95 -7.59 -9.45 -14.10
CA ILE A 95 -6.16 -9.77 -14.03
C ILE A 95 -5.51 -9.57 -15.40
N LEU A 96 -6.15 -10.02 -16.49
CA LEU A 96 -5.61 -9.90 -17.84
C LEU A 96 -5.42 -8.43 -18.23
N LEU A 97 -6.46 -7.61 -18.05
CA LEU A 97 -6.39 -6.18 -18.35
C LEU A 97 -5.38 -5.45 -17.45
N GLY A 98 -5.36 -5.78 -16.16
CA GLY A 98 -4.39 -5.25 -15.21
C GLY A 98 -2.95 -5.64 -15.55
N ALA A 99 -2.71 -6.86 -16.01
CA ALA A 99 -1.40 -7.35 -16.40
C ALA A 99 -0.89 -6.67 -17.68
N VAL A 100 -1.75 -6.49 -18.68
CA VAL A 100 -1.39 -5.81 -19.94
C VAL A 100 -1.05 -4.34 -19.69
N THR A 101 -1.89 -3.64 -18.91
CA THR A 101 -1.65 -2.23 -18.56
C THR A 101 -0.42 -2.08 -17.66
N GLY A 102 -0.28 -2.94 -16.66
CA GLY A 102 0.90 -2.98 -15.78
C GLY A 102 2.20 -3.25 -16.56
N TYR A 103 2.17 -4.16 -17.54
CA TYR A 103 3.30 -4.43 -18.43
C TYR A 103 3.67 -3.19 -19.26
N ALA A 104 2.68 -2.49 -19.83
CA ALA A 104 2.93 -1.28 -20.60
C ALA A 104 3.59 -0.17 -19.77
N PHE A 105 3.20 -0.01 -18.50
CA PHE A 105 3.86 0.94 -17.60
C PHE A 105 5.26 0.48 -17.18
N ALA A 106 5.46 -0.82 -16.95
CA ALA A 106 6.75 -1.37 -16.51
C ALA A 106 7.81 -1.37 -17.62
N ALA A 107 7.42 -1.55 -18.89
CA ALA A 107 8.33 -1.56 -20.03
C ALA A 107 8.94 -0.17 -20.33
N GLY A 108 8.38 0.89 -19.75
CA GLY A 108 8.78 2.27 -20.05
C GLY A 108 8.26 2.75 -21.41
N PRO A 109 8.43 4.04 -21.72
CA PRO A 109 7.96 4.60 -22.99
C PRO A 109 8.66 3.94 -24.18
N ALA A 110 7.88 3.55 -25.19
CA ALA A 110 8.39 2.91 -26.42
C ALA A 110 9.40 3.79 -27.18
N ASN A 111 9.27 5.11 -27.03
CA ASN A 111 10.21 6.10 -27.55
C ASN A 111 10.82 6.86 -26.37
N PRO A 112 12.01 6.49 -25.90
CA PRO A 112 12.71 7.26 -24.88
C PRO A 112 13.12 8.62 -25.48
N CYS A 113 12.35 9.67 -25.18
CA CYS A 113 12.71 11.03 -25.52
C CYS A 113 13.54 11.66 -24.40
N GLN A 114 14.50 12.53 -24.76
CA GLN A 114 15.09 13.41 -23.77
C GLN A 114 14.00 14.39 -23.30
N ALA A 115 13.75 14.40 -22.01
CA ALA A 115 12.83 15.35 -21.40
C ALA A 115 13.60 16.27 -20.45
N VAL A 116 13.23 17.55 -20.46
CA VAL A 116 13.76 18.56 -19.55
C VAL A 116 12.80 18.70 -18.37
N LEU A 117 13.31 18.47 -17.16
CA LEU A 117 12.56 18.68 -15.92
C LEU A 117 12.66 20.15 -15.50
N GLY A 118 11.55 20.88 -15.59
CA GLY A 118 11.44 22.25 -15.08
C GLY A 118 10.84 22.28 -13.69
N VAL A 119 11.57 22.85 -12.72
CA VAL A 119 11.08 23.14 -11.37
C VAL A 119 11.24 24.63 -11.10
N ARG A 120 10.19 25.29 -10.64
CA ARG A 120 10.27 26.72 -10.35
C ARG A 120 11.03 26.99 -9.04
N PRO A 121 11.78 28.11 -8.92
CA PRO A 121 12.58 28.44 -7.75
C PRO A 121 11.82 28.43 -6.41
N GLU A 122 10.53 28.77 -6.43
CA GLU A 122 9.62 28.82 -5.27
C GLU A 122 9.12 27.45 -4.80
N HIS A 123 9.29 26.40 -5.61
CA HIS A 123 8.84 25.05 -5.29
C HIS A 123 9.95 24.19 -4.66
N PHE A 124 11.18 24.71 -4.63
CA PHE A 124 12.25 24.14 -3.83
C PHE A 124 12.04 24.49 -2.36
N ARG A 125 12.11 23.46 -1.52
CA ARG A 125 12.05 23.55 -0.07
C ARG A 125 13.32 22.98 0.52
N ILE A 126 13.65 23.46 1.69
CA ILE A 126 14.77 22.95 2.48
C ILE A 126 14.26 21.67 3.11
N ALA A 127 14.73 20.54 2.60
CA ALA A 127 14.29 19.24 3.09
C ALA A 127 15.16 18.83 4.28
N PRO A 128 14.59 18.30 5.37
CA PRO A 128 15.37 17.49 6.30
C PRO A 128 16.03 16.34 5.53
N GLN A 129 17.22 15.92 5.93
CA GLN A 129 18.07 14.91 5.26
C GLN A 129 17.40 13.53 5.06
N ASP A 130 16.21 13.32 5.63
CA ASP A 130 15.47 12.06 5.76
C ASP A 130 14.34 11.87 4.72
N ARG A 131 14.27 12.70 3.67
CA ARG A 131 13.26 12.57 2.60
C ARG A 131 13.84 11.95 1.34
N GLN A 132 13.02 11.16 0.66
CA GLN A 132 13.35 10.35 -0.51
C GLN A 132 13.87 11.14 -1.74
N LEU A 133 13.70 12.46 -1.76
CA LEU A 133 14.24 13.37 -2.77
C LEU A 133 14.95 14.55 -2.07
N ALA A 134 16.21 14.34 -1.72
CA ALA A 134 17.10 15.37 -1.17
C ALA A 134 18.25 15.62 -2.14
N LEU A 135 18.19 16.73 -2.87
CA LEU A 135 19.21 17.16 -3.82
C LEU A 135 20.26 18.02 -3.09
N PRO A 136 21.57 17.72 -3.22
CA PRO A 136 22.61 18.56 -2.65
C PRO A 136 22.69 19.87 -3.42
N PHE A 137 22.52 21.00 -2.70
CA PHE A 137 22.65 22.34 -3.25
C PHE A 137 23.77 23.11 -2.56
N THR A 138 24.78 23.49 -3.34
CA THR A 138 25.92 24.27 -2.85
C THR A 138 25.63 25.75 -3.04
N VAL A 139 25.62 26.51 -1.94
CA VAL A 139 25.31 27.96 -1.96
C VAL A 139 26.50 28.77 -2.49
N ASN A 140 26.29 29.57 -3.52
CA ASN A 140 27.28 30.50 -4.04
C ASN A 140 27.07 31.93 -3.53
N VAL A 141 25.83 32.41 -3.60
CA VAL A 141 25.44 33.79 -3.29
C VAL A 141 24.04 33.80 -2.69
N LEU A 142 23.84 34.63 -1.67
CA LEU A 142 22.55 34.94 -1.06
C LEU A 142 22.20 36.40 -1.35
N GLU A 143 21.05 36.65 -1.96
CA GLU A 143 20.52 37.98 -2.23
C GLU A 143 19.22 38.17 -1.44
N SER A 144 19.15 39.25 -0.65
CA SER A 144 17.96 39.57 0.13
C SER A 144 17.18 40.69 -0.56
N MET A 145 15.92 40.42 -0.93
CA MET A 145 15.06 41.32 -1.69
C MET A 145 13.85 41.81 -0.87
N GLY A 146 13.99 41.89 0.45
CA GLY A 146 12.93 42.34 1.37
C GLY A 146 12.05 41.18 1.84
N ALA A 147 10.90 40.95 1.20
CA ALA A 147 9.94 39.91 1.59
C ALA A 147 10.42 38.49 1.25
N ASP A 148 11.31 38.37 0.27
CA ASP A 148 11.91 37.11 -0.14
C ASP A 148 13.44 37.26 -0.23
N SER A 149 14.13 36.14 -0.09
CA SER A 149 15.55 36.02 -0.38
C SER A 149 15.76 34.96 -1.46
N VAL A 150 16.64 35.27 -2.42
CA VAL A 150 17.03 34.35 -3.49
C VAL A 150 18.41 33.81 -3.18
N ILE A 151 18.53 32.48 -3.17
CA ILE A 151 19.80 31.80 -2.99
C ILE A 151 20.24 31.26 -4.35
N TRP A 152 21.37 31.75 -4.83
CA TRP A 152 22.02 31.26 -6.04
C TRP A 152 23.06 30.20 -5.66
N GLY A 153 23.07 29.11 -6.40
CA GLY A 153 23.97 28.00 -6.12
C GLY A 153 24.04 27.01 -7.26
N GLN A 154 24.50 25.81 -6.94
CA GLN A 154 24.56 24.71 -7.88
C GLN A 154 23.89 23.47 -7.32
N ILE A 155 23.07 22.81 -8.13
CA ILE A 155 22.50 21.48 -7.86
C ILE A 155 23.13 20.52 -8.85
N ALA A 156 23.84 19.49 -8.37
CA ALA A 156 24.52 18.51 -9.22
C ALA A 156 25.38 19.15 -10.34
N GLY A 157 26.02 20.30 -10.06
CA GLY A 157 26.86 21.05 -11.01
C GLY A 157 26.12 22.00 -11.96
N GLN A 158 24.78 22.02 -11.96
CA GLN A 158 23.98 22.97 -12.74
C GLN A 158 23.65 24.22 -11.91
N LYS A 159 23.72 25.41 -12.53
CA LYS A 159 23.35 26.66 -11.88
C LYS A 159 21.84 26.66 -11.59
N ALA A 160 21.47 26.87 -10.34
CA ALA A 160 20.08 26.93 -9.92
C ALA A 160 19.87 28.07 -8.91
N SER A 161 18.62 28.53 -8.83
CA SER A 161 18.18 29.51 -7.83
C SER A 161 16.98 28.99 -7.05
N ILE A 162 16.89 29.43 -5.80
CA ILE A 162 15.82 29.05 -4.88
C ILE A 162 15.29 30.31 -4.25
N ARG A 163 13.96 30.39 -4.13
CA ARG A 163 13.29 31.49 -3.44
C ARG A 163 12.83 31.02 -2.08
N VAL A 164 13.24 31.71 -1.03
CA VAL A 164 12.89 31.41 0.36
C VAL A 164 12.33 32.66 1.02
N SER A 165 11.31 32.50 1.86
CA SER A 165 10.77 33.61 2.66
C SER A 165 11.84 34.17 3.60
N SER A 166 11.92 35.51 3.71
CA SER A 166 12.90 36.20 4.56
C SER A 166 12.67 36.00 6.07
N GLU A 167 11.54 35.43 6.47
CA GLU A 167 11.26 35.03 7.86
C GLU A 167 12.16 33.88 8.32
N LEU A 168 12.61 33.05 7.37
CA LEU A 168 13.56 31.99 7.65
C LEU A 168 14.94 32.66 7.84
N LYS A 169 15.37 32.84 9.09
CA LYS A 169 16.68 33.41 9.48
C LYS A 169 17.84 32.51 9.05
N LEU A 170 17.99 32.29 7.75
CA LEU A 170 19.06 31.52 7.15
C LEU A 170 20.09 32.49 6.60
N ARG A 171 21.32 32.38 7.09
CA ARG A 171 22.51 33.05 6.54
C ARG A 171 23.54 31.99 6.17
N PRO A 172 23.25 31.13 5.16
CA PRO A 172 24.20 30.12 4.73
C PRO A 172 25.49 30.78 4.25
N ALA A 173 26.63 30.27 4.72
CA ALA A 173 27.94 30.70 4.23
C ALA A 173 28.13 30.19 2.79
N ARG A 174 28.95 30.89 2.00
CA ARG A 174 29.31 30.41 0.66
C ARG A 174 29.98 29.03 0.78
N GLY A 175 29.58 28.10 -0.08
CA GLY A 175 30.05 26.71 -0.06
C GLY A 175 29.31 25.79 0.91
N THR A 176 28.27 26.27 1.61
CA THR A 176 27.44 25.38 2.45
C THR A 176 26.57 24.50 1.57
N ASP A 177 26.64 23.19 1.79
CA ASP A 177 25.75 22.23 1.16
C ASP A 177 24.44 22.11 1.93
N MET A 178 23.35 22.14 1.17
CA MET A 178 22.03 22.23 1.73
C MET A 178 21.09 21.25 1.01
N PRO A 179 20.42 20.35 1.74
CA PRO A 179 19.47 19.42 1.13
C PRO A 179 18.21 20.16 0.68
N LEU A 180 17.90 20.05 -0.61
CA LEU A 180 16.68 20.56 -1.20
C LEU A 180 15.73 19.42 -1.56
N GLY A 181 14.46 19.60 -1.26
CA GLY A 181 13.38 18.78 -1.78
C GLY A 181 12.40 19.62 -2.58
N PHE A 182 11.76 19.01 -3.55
CA PHE A 182 10.60 19.57 -4.24
C PHE A 182 9.53 18.50 -4.36
N SER A 183 8.28 18.91 -4.60
CA SER A 183 7.20 17.96 -4.88
C SER A 183 7.15 17.68 -6.38
N LEU A 184 6.99 16.41 -6.77
CA LEU A 184 6.76 16.04 -8.17
C LEU A 184 5.51 16.71 -8.75
N SER A 185 4.50 17.01 -7.92
CA SER A 185 3.28 17.73 -8.34
C SER A 185 3.52 19.18 -8.79
N SER A 186 4.67 19.76 -8.44
CA SER A 186 5.07 21.12 -8.81
C SER A 186 6.12 21.17 -9.92
N ALA A 187 6.54 20.00 -10.42
CA ALA A 187 7.48 19.89 -11.51
C ALA A 187 6.72 19.78 -12.85
N SER A 188 7.34 20.27 -13.92
CA SER A 188 6.85 20.14 -15.29
C SER A 188 7.88 19.39 -16.12
N LEU A 189 7.44 18.49 -16.99
CA LEU A 189 8.29 17.91 -18.03
C LEU A 189 8.10 18.68 -19.33
N PHE A 190 9.19 18.86 -20.05
CA PHE A 190 9.19 19.42 -21.40
C PHE A 190 9.93 18.47 -22.33
N ASP A 191 9.49 18.38 -23.57
CA ASP A 191 10.22 17.69 -24.63
C ASP A 191 11.49 18.47 -24.99
N ALA A 192 12.64 17.79 -25.10
CA ALA A 192 13.92 18.47 -25.31
C ALA A 192 14.09 19.07 -26.72
N ASP A 193 13.42 18.51 -27.72
CA ASP A 193 13.55 18.94 -29.12
C ASP A 193 12.55 20.05 -29.46
N SER A 194 11.29 19.90 -29.04
CA SER A 194 10.20 20.83 -29.35
C SER A 194 9.97 21.91 -28.29
N GLY A 195 10.37 21.67 -27.03
CA GLY A 195 10.10 22.56 -25.92
C GLY A 195 8.63 22.57 -25.44
N GLU A 196 7.79 21.71 -26.01
CA GLU A 196 6.40 21.54 -25.60
C GLU A 196 6.31 20.85 -24.23
N ARG A 197 5.26 21.17 -23.47
CA ARG A 197 5.04 20.58 -22.14
C ARG A 197 4.39 19.20 -22.29
N LEU A 198 4.96 18.19 -21.61
CA LEU A 198 4.44 16.82 -21.53
C LEU A 198 3.43 16.65 -20.38
#